data_AF-A0A2N5RLR0-F1
#
_entry.id   AF-A0A2N5RLR0-F1
#
_cell.length_a   1.000
_cell.length_b   1.000
_cell.length_c   1.000
_cell.angle_alpha   90.00
_cell.angle_beta   90.00
_cell.angle_gamma   90.00
#
_symmetry.space_group_name_H-M   'P 1'
#
loop_
_entity.id
_entity.type
_entity.pdbx_description
1 polymer ?
#
loop_
_entity_poly.entity_id
_entity_poly.type
_entity_poly.pdbx_seq_one_letter_code
_entity_poly.pdbx_strand_id
1 'polypeptide(L)' 'MEKALRIIWATGEVDENGDPVIRRQTITVSPNATVQDLATAVDALDSLTNRTHVSAQLVTYETI' A
#
# COMPACT_ATOMS: atom_id res chain seq x y z
N MET A 1 -7.95 1.19 -18.85
CA MET A 1 -8.17 0.79 -17.45
C MET A 1 -6.92 1.17 -16.68
N GLU A 2 -7.05 2.11 -15.74
CA GLU A 2 -5.94 2.49 -14.88
C GLU A 2 -5.81 1.50 -13.71
N LYS A 3 -4.59 1.35 -13.21
CA LYS A 3 -4.27 0.49 -12.07
C LYS A 3 -3.61 1.33 -10.98
N ALA A 4 -3.94 1.02 -9.73
CA ALA A 4 -3.24 1.54 -8.57
C ALA A 4 -2.99 0.44 -7.55
N LEU A 5 -1.88 0.56 -6.84
CA LEU A 5 -1.56 -0.23 -5.67
C LEU A 5 -2.03 0.53 -4.43
N ARG A 6 -2.92 -0.09 -3.65
CA ARG A 6 -3.41 0.44 -2.38
C ARG A 6 -2.79 -0.35 -1.24
N ILE A 7 -2.10 0.32 -0.34
CA ILE A 7 -1.39 -0.30 0.79
C ILE A 7 -1.91 0.29 2.10
N ILE A 8 -2.13 -0.58 3.08
CA ILE A 8 -2.38 -0.22 4.48
C ILE A 8 -1.12 -0.51 5.28
N TRP A 9 -0.61 0.52 5.94
CA TRP A 9 0.60 0.49 6.74
C TRP A 9 0.25 0.58 8.22
N ALA A 10 0.86 -0.26 9.05
CA ALA A 10 0.99 -0.01 10.48
C ALA A 10 2.18 0.92 10.69
N THR A 11 2.01 2.02 11.43
CA THR A 11 3.13 2.96 11.68
C THR A 11 3.99 2.59 12.87
N GLY A 12 3.53 1.66 13.71
CA GLY A 12 4.15 1.35 15.01
C GLY A 12 3.82 2.35 16.11
N GLU A 13 3.03 3.39 15.81
CA GLU A 13 2.55 4.37 16.77
C GLU A 13 1.17 4.00 17.28
N VAL A 14 0.81 4.49 18.46
CA VAL A 14 -0.54 4.43 19.03
C VAL A 14 -1.05 5.85 19.27
N ASP A 15 -2.35 6.06 19.14
CA ASP A 15 -2.98 7.35 19.42
C ASP A 15 -3.25 7.56 20.93
N GLU A 16 -3.94 8.65 21.28
CA GLU A 16 -4.25 9.01 22.67
C GLU A 16 -5.14 7.99 23.40
N ASN A 17 -5.86 7.15 22.64
CA ASN A 17 -6.72 6.09 23.18
C ASN A 17 -5.99 4.74 23.23
N GLY A 18 -4.74 4.68 22.77
CA GLY A 18 -3.97 3.45 22.64
C GLY A 18 -4.27 2.66 21.37
N ASP A 19 -5.04 3.22 20.43
CA ASP A 19 -5.35 2.54 19.17
C ASP A 19 -4.18 2.64 18.19
N PRO A 20 -3.82 1.56 17.47
CA PRO A 20 -2.74 1.59 16.49
C PRO A 20 -3.02 2.60 15.37
N VAL A 21 -2.04 3.47 15.11
CA VAL A 21 -2.10 4.40 13.99
C VAL A 21 -1.83 3.65 12.69
N ILE A 22 -2.80 3.70 11.78
CA ILE A 22 -2.71 3.13 10.44
C ILE A 22 -2.60 4.25 9.40
N ARG A 23 -1.80 4.01 8.35
CA ARG A 23 -1.70 4.91 7.20
C ARG A 23 -2.10 4.20 5.92
N ARG A 24 -2.86 4.92 5.09
CA ARG A 24 -3.25 4.46 3.76
C ARG A 24 -2.42 5.17 2.71
N GLN A 25 -1.86 4.40 1.79
CA GLN A 25 -1.16 4.91 0.61
C GLN A 25 -1.79 4.34 -0.65
N THR A 26 -1.98 5.18 -1.67
CA THR A 26 -2.37 4.76 -3.01
C THR A 26 -1.29 5.23 -3.98
N ILE A 27 -0.77 4.32 -4.78
CA ILE A 27 0.29 4.57 -5.76
C ILE A 27 -0.26 4.20 -7.13
N THR A 28 -0.26 5.14 -8.07
CA THR A 28 -0.57 4.83 -9.47
C THR A 28 0.53 3.93 -10.02
N VAL A 29 0.15 2.85 -10.70
CA VAL A 29 1.10 1.89 -11.27
C VAL A 29 0.88 1.76 -12.78
N SER A 30 1.88 1.21 -13.46
CA SER A 30 1.75 0.89 -14.88
C SER A 30 0.53 -0.03 -15.11
N PRO A 31 -0.27 0.18 -16.16
CA PRO A 31 -1.37 -0.72 -16.51
C PRO A 31 -0.90 -2.15 -16.79
N ASN A 32 0.38 -2.33 -17.14
CA ASN A 32 0.99 -3.63 -17.39
C ASN A 32 1.59 -4.29 -16.14
N ALA A 33 1.55 -3.62 -14.99
CA ALA A 33 2.06 -4.20 -13.74
C ALA A 33 1.30 -5.49 -13.39
N THR A 34 2.08 -6.52 -13.06
CA THR A 34 1.58 -7.83 -12.61
C THR A 34 1.43 -7.85 -11.10
N VAL A 35 0.67 -8.81 -10.58
CA VAL A 35 0.54 -9.00 -9.11
C VAL A 35 1.91 -9.25 -8.47
N GLN A 36 2.82 -9.96 -9.16
CA GLN A 36 4.17 -10.24 -8.65
C GLN A 36 5.03 -8.98 -8.55
N ASP A 37 4.94 -8.07 -9.53
CA ASP A 37 5.65 -6.78 -9.50
C ASP A 37 5.19 -5.95 -8.30
N LEU A 38 3.88 -5.95 -8.05
CA LEU A 38 3.27 -5.22 -6.94
C LEU A 38 3.65 -5.82 -5.59
N ALA A 39 3.67 -7.14 -5.44
CA ALA A 39 4.13 -7.79 -4.22
C ALA A 39 5.59 -7.43 -3.90
N THR A 40 6.46 -7.53 -4.91
CA THR A 40 7.88 -7.14 -4.80
C THR A 40 8.02 -5.67 -4.41
N ALA A 41 7.20 -4.78 -4.98
CA ALA A 41 7.21 -3.36 -4.63
C ALA A 41 6.75 -3.09 -3.19
N VAL A 42 5.75 -3.82 -2.69
CA VAL A 42 5.30 -3.73 -1.29
C VAL A 42 6.41 -4.14 -0.34
N ASP A 43 7.05 -5.29 -0.59
CA ASP A 43 8.16 -5.80 0.24
C ASP A 43 9.34 -4.82 0.25
N ALA A 44 9.68 -4.26 -0.91
CA ALA A 44 10.71 -3.22 -1.01
C ALA A 44 10.34 -1.98 -0.19
N LEU A 45 9.11 -1.49 -0.30
CA LEU A 45 8.64 -0.32 0.45
C LEU A 45 8.60 -0.58 1.97
N ASP A 46 8.21 -1.79 2.39
CA ASP A 46 8.27 -2.20 3.80
C ASP A 46 9.72 -2.12 4.30
N SER A 47 10.67 -2.72 3.58
CA SER A 47 12.10 -2.70 3.97
C SER A 47 12.75 -1.31 4.00
N LEU A 48 12.22 -0.36 3.22
CA LEU A 48 12.75 1.01 3.09
C LEU A 48 12.10 2.00 4.05
N THR A 49 11.03 1.59 4.73
CA THR A 49 10.31 2.46 5.67
C THR A 49 10.31 1.84 7.06
N ASN A 50 10.06 2.65 8.09
CA ASN A 50 9.83 2.11 9.43
C ASN A 50 8.35 1.71 9.63
N ARG A 51 7.72 1.13 8.59
CA ARG A 51 6.30 0.79 8.57
C ARG A 51 6.12 -0.62 8.04
N THR A 52 5.29 -1.40 8.72
CA THR A 52 4.95 -2.75 8.28
C THR A 52 3.70 -2.72 7.43
N HIS A 53 3.73 -3.36 6.26
CA HIS A 53 2.51 -3.50 5.46
C HIS A 53 1.56 -4.50 6.15
N VAL A 54 0.29 -4.11 6.27
CA VAL A 54 -0.77 -4.97 6.83
C VAL A 54 -1.55 -5.64 5.71
N SER A 55 -1.81 -4.89 4.64
CA SER A 55 -2.45 -5.41 3.43
C SER A 55 -2.11 -4.56 2.22
N ALA A 56 -2.10 -5.20 1.05
CA ALA A 56 -1.93 -4.54 -0.23
C ALA A 56 -2.94 -5.09 -1.24
N GLN A 57 -3.47 -4.21 -2.09
CA GLN A 57 -4.54 -4.52 -3.02
C GLN A 57 -4.30 -3.83 -4.36
N LEU A 58 -4.49 -4.56 -5.45
CA LEU A 58 -4.58 -3.97 -6.78
C LEU A 58 -5.98 -3.41 -6.98
N VAL A 59 -6.07 -2.12 -7.25
CA VAL A 59 -7.30 -1.40 -7.57
C VAL A 59 -7.29 -1.07 -9.06
N THR A 60 -8.38 -1.42 -9.75
CA THR A 60 -8.63 -1.01 -11.14
C THR A 60 -9.79 -0.03 -11.17
N TYR A 61 -9.65 1.07 -11.89
CA TYR A 61 -10.72 2.04 -12.05
C TYR A 61 -10.79 2.58 -13.49
N GLU A 62 -11.98 3.06 -13.84
CA GLU A 62 -12.25 3.74 -15.10
C GLU A 62 -12.21 5.25 -14.88
N THR A 63 -11.52 5.95 -15.79
CA THR A 63 -11.53 7.41 -15.83
C THR A 63 -12.84 7.82 -16.49
N ILE A 64 -13.71 8.49 -15.74
CA ILE A 64 -15.02 9.00 -16.20
C ILE A 64 -14.80 10.31 -16.96
#